data_AF-A0A4S2MXH6-F1
#
_entry.id   AF-A0A4S2MXH6-F1
#
_cell.length_a   1.000
_cell.length_b   1.000
_cell.length_c   1.000
_cell.angle_alpha   90.00
_cell.angle_beta   90.00
_cell.angle_gamma   90.00
#
_symmetry.space_group_name_H-M   'P 1'
#
loop_
_entity.id
_entity.type
_entity.pdbx_description
1 polymer ?
#
loop_
_entity_poly.entity_id
_entity_poly.type
_entity_poly.pdbx_seq_one_letter_code
_entity_poly.pdbx_strand_id
1 'polypeptide(L)'
;MATTDAIRARITAHMNRDHSHHLSLYLRHYNCLPSHLAADAKLIDLTLDALTISCKGGTYQVPISPPMGDYAESRTRLKEMVYTSMEGLGMSPYKVERWVPGPVGTFVAVGVVLGEWATWNRETQLVDGGWVKEILLQGNDTVAKILYDNAMLVFGLIIGIHVIETAWMLYSRLRKHEVKPFSLPWCGWVLSAFFEGAPSFVRFDREVERVKMEAEGKKGQ
;
A
#
# COMPACT_ATOMS: atom_id res chain seq x y z
N MET A 1 -16.98 28.34 30.87
CA MET A 1 -17.19 27.12 30.06
C MET A 1 -17.54 27.56 28.65
N ALA A 2 -16.89 27.01 27.62
CA ALA A 2 -17.34 27.28 26.26
C ALA A 2 -18.75 26.69 26.08
N THR A 3 -19.65 27.43 25.44
CA THR A 3 -20.99 26.91 25.12
C THR A 3 -20.85 25.71 24.16
N THR A 4 -21.81 24.79 24.21
CA THR A 4 -21.86 23.61 23.33
C THR A 4 -21.69 23.99 21.85
N ASP A 5 -22.28 25.12 21.45
CA ASP A 5 -22.16 25.66 20.09
C ASP A 5 -20.74 26.08 19.72
N ALA A 6 -20.00 26.69 20.67
CA ALA A 6 -18.62 27.08 20.43
C ALA A 6 -17.70 25.85 20.28
N ILE A 7 -17.96 24.77 21.04
CA ILE A 7 -17.23 23.51 20.92
C ILE A 7 -17.51 22.86 19.56
N ARG A 8 -18.79 22.73 19.18
CA ARG A 8 -19.22 22.19 17.89
C ARG A 8 -18.64 22.97 16.71
N ALA A 9 -18.68 24.30 16.76
CA ALA A 9 -18.10 25.16 15.73
C ALA A 9 -16.59 24.96 15.59
N ARG A 10 -15.87 24.82 16.72
CA ARG A 10 -14.43 24.54 16.72
C ARG A 10 -14.11 23.18 16.11
N ILE A 11 -14.83 22.13 16.47
CA ILE A 11 -14.65 20.78 15.90
C ILE A 11 -14.91 20.82 14.40
N THR A 12 -16.00 21.46 13.97
CA THR A 12 -16.37 21.59 12.56
C THR A 12 -15.29 22.32 11.76
N ALA A 13 -14.80 23.44 12.28
CA ALA A 13 -13.72 24.19 11.64
C ALA A 13 -12.42 23.37 11.53
N HIS A 14 -12.06 22.62 12.57
CA HIS A 14 -10.89 21.75 12.55
C HIS A 14 -11.03 20.61 11.54
N MET A 15 -12.18 19.91 11.53
CA MET A 15 -12.44 18.84 10.57
C MET A 15 -12.38 19.33 9.13
N ASN A 16 -12.96 20.48 8.84
CA ASN A 16 -12.94 21.06 7.49
C ASN A 16 -11.54 21.54 7.06
N ARG A 17 -10.72 22.01 7.99
CA ARG A 17 -9.37 22.50 7.69
C ARG A 17 -8.38 21.36 7.49
N ASP A 18 -8.34 20.43 8.43
CA ASP A 18 -7.24 19.47 8.56
C ASP A 18 -7.64 18.04 8.15
N HIS A 19 -8.95 17.74 8.08
CA HIS A 19 -9.48 16.38 7.92
C HIS A 19 -10.61 16.28 6.88
N SER A 20 -10.67 17.18 5.91
CA SER A 20 -11.68 17.14 4.83
C SER A 20 -11.65 15.83 4.03
N HIS A 21 -10.48 15.23 3.89
CA HIS A 21 -10.34 13.91 3.27
C HIS A 21 -11.03 12.79 4.08
N HIS A 22 -11.01 12.85 5.42
CA HIS A 22 -11.69 11.86 6.26
C HIS A 22 -13.21 11.91 6.05
N LEU A 23 -13.76 13.11 5.86
CA LEU A 23 -15.18 13.29 5.54
C LEU A 23 -15.57 12.61 4.22
N SER A 24 -14.71 12.68 3.21
CA SER A 24 -14.88 11.94 1.96
C SER A 24 -14.87 10.42 2.19
N LEU A 25 -13.99 9.91 3.06
CA LEU A 25 -13.94 8.49 3.41
C LEU A 25 -15.21 8.03 4.14
N TYR A 26 -15.76 8.84 5.05
CA TYR A 26 -17.04 8.54 5.71
C TYR A 26 -18.16 8.38 4.68
N LEU A 27 -18.30 9.34 3.78
CA LEU A 27 -19.33 9.31 2.74
C LEU A 27 -19.20 8.09 1.81
N ARG A 28 -17.96 7.73 1.44
CA ARG A 28 -17.71 6.56 0.59
C ARG A 28 -18.05 5.25 1.28
N HIS A 29 -17.80 5.15 2.59
CA HIS A 29 -18.06 3.93 3.34
C HIS A 29 -19.51 3.81 3.80
N TYR A 30 -20.03 4.81 4.50
CA TYR A 30 -21.36 4.75 5.13
C TYR A 30 -22.51 5.06 4.18
N ASN A 31 -22.29 5.90 3.16
CA ASN A 31 -23.31 6.22 2.15
C ASN A 31 -23.03 5.57 0.79
N CYS A 32 -22.02 4.70 0.70
CA CYS A 32 -21.61 4.01 -0.53
C CYS A 32 -21.36 4.95 -1.72
N LEU A 33 -20.96 6.19 -1.48
CA LEU A 33 -20.74 7.15 -2.56
C LEU A 33 -19.49 6.82 -3.37
N PRO A 34 -19.54 6.91 -4.70
CA PRO A 34 -18.35 6.93 -5.53
C PRO A 34 -17.40 8.07 -5.13
N SER A 35 -16.09 7.85 -5.31
CA SER A 35 -15.05 8.81 -4.91
C SER A 35 -15.23 10.21 -5.51
N HIS A 36 -15.72 10.30 -6.74
CA HIS A 36 -15.94 11.58 -7.43
C HIS A 36 -17.14 12.37 -6.87
N LEU A 37 -18.18 11.70 -6.35
CA LEU A 37 -19.32 12.35 -5.70
C LEU A 37 -19.00 12.72 -4.25
N ALA A 38 -18.18 11.93 -3.57
CA ALA A 38 -17.70 12.21 -2.21
C ALA A 38 -16.58 13.25 -2.15
N ALA A 39 -16.14 13.80 -3.29
CA ALA A 39 -15.10 14.81 -3.35
C ALA A 39 -15.57 16.15 -2.76
N ASP A 40 -14.61 17.00 -2.38
CA ASP A 40 -14.82 18.34 -1.80
C ASP A 40 -15.72 18.35 -0.55
N ALA A 41 -15.63 17.27 0.25
CA ALA A 41 -16.46 17.07 1.42
C ALA A 41 -16.21 18.14 2.53
N LYS A 42 -17.30 18.66 3.10
CA LYS A 42 -17.32 19.63 4.19
C LYS A 42 -18.37 19.26 5.23
N LEU A 43 -17.98 19.27 6.49
CA LEU A 43 -18.87 19.11 7.63
C LEU A 43 -19.67 20.40 7.82
N ILE A 44 -21.00 20.30 7.75
CA ILE A 44 -21.94 21.42 7.92
C ILE A 44 -22.44 21.46 9.37
N ASP A 45 -22.78 20.29 9.91
CA ASP A 45 -23.29 20.16 11.28
C ASP A 45 -22.80 18.85 11.92
N LEU A 46 -22.74 18.85 13.24
CA LEU A 46 -22.33 17.74 14.08
C LEU A 46 -23.28 17.67 15.27
N THR A 47 -23.99 16.56 15.41
CA THR A 47 -24.75 16.20 16.61
C THR A 47 -23.98 15.14 17.39
N LEU A 48 -24.53 14.68 18.52
CA LEU A 48 -23.92 13.60 19.29
C LEU A 48 -24.02 12.23 18.60
N ASP A 49 -24.95 12.07 17.67
CA ASP A 49 -25.27 10.81 17.00
C ASP A 49 -25.07 10.83 15.49
N ALA A 50 -24.79 11.98 14.87
CA ALA A 50 -24.62 12.09 13.43
C ALA A 50 -23.72 13.25 12.98
N LEU A 51 -23.13 13.08 11.80
CA LEU A 51 -22.46 14.11 11.01
C LEU A 51 -23.36 14.49 9.83
N THR A 52 -23.51 15.79 9.54
CA THR A 52 -24.11 16.26 8.29
C THR A 52 -23.00 16.81 7.39
N ILE A 53 -22.74 16.14 6.27
CA ILE A 53 -21.61 16.43 5.38
C ILE A 53 -22.15 16.80 3.99
N SER A 54 -21.70 17.93 3.45
CA SER A 54 -21.90 18.30 2.04
C SER A 54 -20.69 17.91 1.20
N CYS A 55 -20.93 17.47 -0.02
CA CYS A 55 -19.94 17.12 -1.04
C CYS A 55 -20.49 17.45 -2.43
N LYS A 56 -19.76 17.08 -3.48
CA LYS A 56 -20.27 17.23 -4.87
C LYS A 56 -21.59 16.50 -5.13
N GLY A 57 -21.81 15.36 -4.48
CA GLY A 57 -23.04 14.56 -4.62
C GLY A 57 -24.27 15.13 -3.92
N GLY A 58 -24.11 16.15 -3.06
CA GLY A 58 -25.20 16.71 -2.25
C GLY A 58 -24.86 16.74 -0.77
N THR A 59 -25.88 16.65 0.07
CA THR A 59 -25.74 16.64 1.53
C THR A 59 -26.23 15.31 2.08
N TYR A 60 -25.40 14.68 2.91
CA TYR A 60 -25.65 13.35 3.47
C TYR A 60 -25.45 13.37 4.98
N GLN A 61 -26.20 12.50 5.67
CA GLN A 61 -25.97 12.20 7.07
C GLN A 61 -25.16 10.91 7.22
N VAL A 62 -24.19 10.94 8.13
CA VAL A 62 -23.39 9.79 8.54
C VAL A 62 -23.64 9.54 10.03
N PRO A 63 -24.21 8.40 10.43
CA PRO A 63 -24.44 8.10 11.83
C PRO A 63 -23.12 7.84 12.57
N ILE A 64 -23.02 8.34 13.80
CA ILE A 64 -21.95 8.05 14.74
C ILE A 64 -22.39 6.85 15.57
N SER A 65 -21.68 5.73 15.41
CA SER A 65 -21.98 4.49 16.15
C SER A 65 -20.74 3.98 16.90
N PRO A 66 -20.81 3.86 18.24
CA PRO A 66 -21.92 4.27 19.10
C PRO A 66 -22.02 5.82 19.21
N PRO A 67 -23.21 6.37 19.55
CA PRO A 67 -23.37 7.81 19.78
C PRO A 67 -22.45 8.33 20.88
N MET A 68 -22.10 9.61 20.81
CA MET A 68 -21.28 10.29 21.79
C MET A 68 -22.10 10.67 23.03
N GLY A 69 -21.51 10.56 24.22
CA GLY A 69 -22.12 11.13 25.42
C GLY A 69 -22.04 12.66 25.44
N ASP A 70 -20.91 13.20 25.00
CA ASP A 70 -20.67 14.63 24.84
C ASP A 70 -19.64 14.92 23.73
N TYR A 71 -19.37 16.19 23.45
CA TYR A 71 -18.43 16.59 22.39
C TYR A 71 -16.95 16.38 22.75
N ALA A 72 -16.60 16.06 24.00
CA ALA A 72 -15.23 15.71 24.36
C ALA A 72 -14.82 14.35 23.78
N GLU A 73 -15.79 13.45 23.53
CA GLU A 73 -15.57 12.16 22.87
C GLU A 73 -15.31 12.28 21.36
N SER A 74 -15.63 13.42 20.73
CA SER A 74 -15.58 13.60 19.27
C SER A 74 -14.27 13.17 18.63
N ARG A 75 -13.13 13.52 19.24
CA ARG A 75 -11.82 13.15 18.72
C ARG A 75 -11.65 11.63 18.60
N THR A 76 -12.04 10.89 19.63
CA THR A 76 -11.92 9.43 19.67
C THR A 76 -12.89 8.80 18.68
N ARG A 77 -14.15 9.24 18.69
CA ARG A 77 -15.22 8.68 17.86
C ARG A 77 -14.98 8.87 16.37
N LEU A 78 -14.62 10.09 15.96
CA LEU A 78 -14.31 10.38 14.56
C LEU A 78 -13.05 9.65 14.08
N LYS A 79 -12.07 9.44 14.96
CA LYS A 79 -10.89 8.64 14.66
C LYS A 79 -11.23 7.17 14.42
N GLU A 80 -12.07 6.58 15.26
CA GLU A 80 -12.55 5.21 15.08
C GLU A 80 -13.31 5.07 13.76
N MET A 81 -14.25 5.99 13.49
CA MET A 81 -15.02 5.99 12.25
C MET A 81 -14.13 6.06 11.00
N VAL A 82 -13.01 6.80 11.03
CA VAL A 82 -12.15 6.89 9.84
C VAL A 82 -11.36 5.60 9.65
N TYR A 83 -10.95 4.95 10.73
CA TYR A 83 -10.31 3.64 10.65
C TYR A 83 -11.27 2.59 10.08
N THR A 84 -12.50 2.53 10.57
CA THR A 84 -13.55 1.65 10.02
C THR A 84 -13.80 1.96 8.54
N SER A 85 -13.89 3.24 8.18
CA SER A 85 -14.10 3.65 6.79
C SER A 85 -12.96 3.23 5.88
N MET A 86 -11.71 3.41 6.33
CA MET A 86 -10.53 3.01 5.56
C MET A 86 -10.49 1.49 5.37
N GLU A 87 -10.71 0.72 6.44
CA GLU A 87 -10.73 -0.74 6.38
C GLU A 87 -11.82 -1.25 5.43
N GLY A 88 -13.04 -0.72 5.54
CA GLY A 88 -14.15 -1.06 4.64
C GLY A 88 -13.92 -0.65 3.17
N LEU A 89 -12.98 0.27 2.91
CA LEU A 89 -12.57 0.68 1.56
C LEU A 89 -11.29 -0.04 1.09
N GLY A 90 -10.77 -1.01 1.85
CA GLY A 90 -9.54 -1.74 1.54
C GLY A 90 -8.27 -0.90 1.69
N MET A 91 -8.33 0.17 2.49
CA MET A 91 -7.24 1.10 2.79
C MET A 91 -6.70 0.84 4.21
N SER A 92 -5.50 1.35 4.49
CA SER A 92 -4.86 1.29 5.80
C SER A 92 -4.61 2.70 6.33
N PRO A 93 -4.87 2.99 7.62
CA PRO A 93 -4.51 4.28 8.22
C PRO A 93 -2.99 4.49 8.34
N TYR A 94 -2.20 3.43 8.10
CA TYR A 94 -0.74 3.46 8.17
C TYR A 94 -0.16 3.66 6.78
N LYS A 95 0.27 4.89 6.49
CA LYS A 95 0.86 5.26 5.21
C LYS A 95 2.34 4.91 5.15
N VAL A 96 2.77 4.35 4.03
CA VAL A 96 4.20 4.07 3.78
C VAL A 96 4.75 5.15 2.85
N GLU A 97 5.66 5.95 3.35
CA GLU A 97 6.22 7.11 2.61
C GLU A 97 7.67 6.90 2.17
N ARG A 98 8.32 5.81 2.57
CA ARG A 98 9.71 5.52 2.24
C ARG A 98 9.88 4.15 1.61
N TRP A 99 10.89 4.05 0.77
CA TRP A 99 11.42 2.79 0.28
C TRP A 99 12.68 2.42 1.05
N VAL A 100 12.83 1.13 1.37
CA VAL A 100 13.96 0.62 2.15
C VAL A 100 14.62 -0.53 1.37
N PRO A 101 15.85 -0.34 0.85
CA PRO A 101 16.60 -1.43 0.25
C PRO A 101 17.03 -2.47 1.30
N GLY A 102 17.31 -3.70 0.87
CA GLY A 102 17.79 -4.74 1.77
C GLY A 102 18.74 -5.73 1.09
N PRO A 103 19.79 -6.20 1.77
CA PRO A 103 20.86 -6.99 1.16
C PRO A 103 20.35 -8.33 0.59
N VAL A 104 19.43 -9.00 1.28
CA VAL A 104 18.80 -10.24 0.78
C VAL A 104 18.10 -10.00 -0.55
N GLY A 105 17.38 -8.89 -0.66
CA GLY A 105 16.73 -8.47 -1.90
C GLY A 105 17.73 -8.26 -3.03
N THR A 106 18.82 -7.54 -2.75
CA THR A 106 19.91 -7.32 -3.72
C THR A 106 20.50 -8.63 -4.25
N PHE A 107 20.77 -9.61 -3.38
CA PHE A 107 21.30 -10.91 -3.83
C PHE A 107 20.31 -11.66 -4.73
N VAL A 108 19.02 -11.65 -4.38
CA VAL A 108 17.98 -12.27 -5.21
C VAL A 108 17.87 -11.56 -6.56
N ALA A 109 17.84 -10.24 -6.57
CA ALA A 109 17.82 -9.45 -7.80
C ALA A 109 18.99 -9.77 -8.73
N VAL A 110 20.21 -9.89 -8.19
CA VAL A 110 21.38 -10.30 -8.97
C VAL A 110 21.17 -11.70 -9.55
N GLY A 111 20.67 -12.65 -8.77
CA GLY A 111 20.38 -14.01 -9.23
C GLY A 111 19.34 -14.06 -10.35
N VAL A 112 18.23 -13.32 -10.21
CA VAL A 112 17.17 -13.23 -11.22
C VAL A 112 17.72 -12.65 -12.52
N VAL A 113 18.41 -11.51 -12.45
CA VAL A 113 18.99 -10.86 -13.63
C VAL A 113 20.04 -11.75 -14.32
N LEU A 114 20.90 -12.41 -13.55
CA LEU A 114 21.89 -13.34 -14.12
C LEU A 114 21.23 -14.57 -14.76
N GLY A 115 20.18 -15.11 -14.14
CA GLY A 115 19.42 -16.25 -14.68
C GLY A 115 18.67 -15.90 -15.97
N GLU A 116 18.03 -14.74 -16.03
CA GLU A 116 17.39 -14.22 -17.23
C GLU A 116 18.41 -13.96 -18.34
N TRP A 117 19.54 -13.33 -18.01
CA TRP A 117 20.64 -13.13 -18.97
C TRP A 117 21.17 -14.47 -19.51
N ALA A 118 21.37 -15.46 -18.65
CA ALA A 118 21.87 -16.79 -19.04
C ALA A 118 20.90 -17.54 -19.95
N THR A 119 19.60 -17.52 -19.64
CA THR A 119 18.56 -18.17 -20.44
C THR A 119 18.34 -17.48 -21.78
N TRP A 120 18.40 -16.14 -21.82
CA TRP A 120 18.36 -15.37 -23.05
C TRP A 120 19.56 -15.67 -23.96
N ASN A 121 20.76 -15.77 -23.37
CA ASN A 121 22.02 -16.03 -24.08
C ASN A 121 22.44 -17.50 -24.05
N ARG A 122 21.48 -18.45 -24.03
CA ARG A 122 21.73 -19.90 -23.86
C ARG A 122 22.81 -20.47 -24.78
N GLU A 123 22.90 -19.96 -26.01
CA GLU A 123 23.83 -20.43 -27.06
C GLU A 123 25.30 -20.13 -26.72
N THR A 124 25.54 -19.24 -25.76
CA THR A 124 26.89 -18.89 -25.29
C THR A 124 27.12 -19.26 -23.84
N GLN A 125 26.06 -19.38 -23.03
CA GLN A 125 26.18 -19.56 -21.58
C GLN A 125 25.94 -21.01 -21.11
N LEU A 126 25.07 -21.75 -21.79
CA LEU A 126 24.66 -23.11 -21.37
C LEU A 126 25.32 -24.23 -22.21
N VAL A 127 26.35 -23.88 -22.99
CA VAL A 127 27.14 -24.78 -23.83
C VAL A 127 28.55 -24.95 -23.25
N ASP A 128 29.34 -25.91 -23.76
CA ASP A 128 30.73 -26.11 -23.34
C ASP A 128 31.57 -24.84 -23.49
N GLY A 129 32.36 -24.52 -22.46
CA GLY A 129 33.14 -23.28 -22.40
C GLY A 129 32.32 -22.03 -22.05
N GLY A 130 31.00 -22.14 -21.94
CA GLY A 130 30.13 -21.09 -21.42
C GLY A 130 30.27 -20.90 -19.92
N TRP A 131 30.42 -19.66 -19.45
CA TRP A 131 30.71 -19.38 -18.05
C TRP A 131 29.65 -19.92 -17.08
N VAL A 132 28.36 -19.85 -17.44
CA VAL A 132 27.27 -20.38 -16.62
C VAL A 132 27.36 -21.90 -16.50
N LYS A 133 27.58 -22.63 -17.61
CA LYS A 133 27.76 -24.07 -17.59
C LYS A 133 28.97 -24.49 -16.74
N GLU A 134 30.12 -23.89 -16.99
CA GLU A 134 31.37 -24.32 -16.35
C GLU A 134 31.43 -23.96 -14.86
N ILE A 135 30.99 -22.75 -14.50
CA ILE A 135 31.17 -22.24 -13.13
C ILE A 135 29.91 -22.46 -12.28
N LEU A 136 28.74 -22.03 -12.77
CA LEU A 136 27.51 -22.10 -11.97
C LEU A 136 26.90 -23.51 -11.94
N LEU A 137 26.92 -24.20 -13.09
CA LEU A 137 26.43 -25.58 -13.20
C LEU A 137 27.54 -26.63 -12.99
N GLN A 138 28.77 -26.20 -12.71
CA GLN A 138 29.93 -27.07 -12.44
C GLN A 138 30.18 -28.11 -13.55
N GLY A 139 29.97 -27.73 -14.81
CA GLY A 139 30.14 -28.61 -15.97
C GLY A 139 29.06 -29.68 -16.11
N ASN A 140 27.93 -29.58 -15.40
CA ASN A 140 26.88 -30.60 -15.44
C ASN A 140 26.09 -30.56 -16.76
N ASP A 141 26.42 -31.47 -17.67
CA ASP A 141 25.79 -31.61 -18.99
C ASP A 141 24.27 -31.82 -18.94
N THR A 142 23.80 -32.64 -17.99
CA THR A 142 22.38 -32.97 -17.87
C THR A 142 21.56 -31.74 -17.53
N VAL A 143 22.00 -30.98 -16.51
CA VAL A 143 21.30 -29.76 -16.08
C VAL A 143 21.40 -28.66 -17.14
N ALA A 144 22.59 -28.47 -17.72
CA ALA A 144 22.81 -27.48 -18.78
C ALA A 144 21.92 -27.76 -19.99
N LYS A 145 21.81 -29.03 -20.42
CA LYS A 145 20.93 -29.42 -21.52
C LYS A 145 19.46 -29.17 -21.22
N ILE A 146 18.98 -29.54 -20.03
CA ILE A 146 17.59 -29.27 -19.63
C ILE A 146 17.28 -27.77 -19.66
N LEU A 147 18.18 -26.94 -19.10
CA LEU A 147 18.02 -25.49 -19.11
C LEU A 147 18.10 -24.91 -20.51
N TYR A 148 19.00 -25.43 -21.36
CA TYR A 148 19.13 -25.00 -22.75
C TYR A 148 17.87 -25.28 -23.55
N ASP A 149 17.36 -26.51 -23.49
CA ASP A 149 16.18 -26.96 -24.24
C ASP A 149 14.91 -26.21 -23.81
N ASN A 150 14.85 -25.77 -22.55
CA ASN A 150 13.70 -25.07 -21.98
C ASN A 150 13.93 -23.56 -21.74
N ALA A 151 15.04 -22.97 -22.20
CA ALA A 151 15.49 -21.66 -21.74
C ALA A 151 14.44 -20.56 -21.94
N MET A 152 13.78 -20.55 -23.11
CA MET A 152 12.76 -19.54 -23.43
C MET A 152 11.47 -19.72 -22.62
N LEU A 153 11.13 -20.96 -22.28
CA LEU A 153 10.02 -21.23 -21.36
C LEU A 153 10.37 -20.76 -19.95
N VAL A 154 11.56 -21.09 -19.45
CA VAL A 154 12.04 -20.65 -18.13
C VAL A 154 12.11 -19.13 -18.05
N PHE A 155 12.67 -18.47 -19.07
CA PHE A 155 12.71 -17.01 -19.18
C PHE A 155 11.31 -16.41 -19.10
N GLY A 156 10.37 -16.91 -19.91
CA GLY A 156 8.98 -16.43 -19.91
C GLY A 156 8.27 -16.65 -18.58
N LEU A 157 8.53 -17.78 -17.90
CA LEU A 157 7.96 -18.08 -16.59
C LEU A 157 8.49 -17.14 -15.50
N ILE A 158 9.80 -16.88 -15.46
CA ILE A 158 10.40 -15.95 -14.48
C ILE A 158 9.79 -14.56 -14.65
N ILE A 159 9.82 -14.01 -15.87
CA ILE A 159 9.22 -12.70 -16.17
C ILE A 159 7.73 -12.68 -15.80
N GLY A 160 6.98 -13.72 -16.17
CA GLY A 160 5.56 -13.84 -15.86
C GLY A 160 5.26 -13.80 -14.36
N ILE A 161 6.03 -14.56 -13.56
CA ILE A 161 5.89 -14.57 -12.10
C ILE A 161 6.19 -13.19 -11.53
N HIS A 162 7.29 -12.55 -11.92
CA HIS A 162 7.66 -11.23 -11.40
C HIS A 162 6.69 -10.12 -11.81
N VAL A 163 6.06 -10.20 -13.00
CA VAL A 163 4.97 -9.31 -13.39
C VAL A 163 3.75 -9.51 -12.48
N ILE A 164 3.37 -10.77 -12.20
CA ILE A 164 2.26 -11.10 -11.31
C ILE A 164 2.54 -10.60 -9.88
N GLU A 165 3.73 -10.85 -9.36
CA GLU A 165 4.17 -10.34 -8.05
C GLU A 165 4.15 -8.82 -8.01
N THR A 166 4.66 -8.15 -9.04
CA THR A 166 4.63 -6.69 -9.12
C THR A 166 3.19 -6.17 -9.09
N ALA A 167 2.29 -6.74 -9.90
CA ALA A 167 0.87 -6.39 -9.87
C ALA A 167 0.27 -6.62 -8.48
N TRP A 168 0.60 -7.74 -7.84
CA TRP A 168 0.16 -8.04 -6.48
C TRP A 168 0.66 -6.99 -5.47
N MET A 169 1.93 -6.58 -5.53
CA MET A 169 2.50 -5.51 -4.70
C MET A 169 1.73 -4.18 -4.87
N LEU A 170 1.42 -3.82 -6.12
CA LEU A 170 0.65 -2.61 -6.42
C LEU A 170 -0.72 -2.61 -5.75
N TYR A 171 -1.49 -3.70 -5.93
CA TYR A 171 -2.89 -3.76 -5.49
C TYR A 171 -3.03 -4.04 -3.99
N SER A 172 -2.24 -4.97 -3.45
CA SER A 172 -2.41 -5.43 -2.07
C SER A 172 -1.67 -4.56 -1.04
N ARG A 173 -0.62 -3.84 -1.45
CA ARG A 173 0.24 -3.06 -0.53
C ARG A 173 0.34 -1.60 -0.90
N LEU A 174 0.87 -1.25 -2.07
CA LEU A 174 1.13 0.17 -2.38
C LEU A 174 -0.16 1.00 -2.37
N ARG A 175 -1.24 0.49 -2.99
CA ARG A 175 -2.55 1.14 -2.95
C ARG A 175 -3.14 1.17 -1.54
N LYS A 176 -3.08 0.06 -0.82
CA LYS A 176 -3.63 -0.08 0.53
C LYS A 176 -2.99 0.89 1.52
N HIS A 177 -1.68 1.10 1.41
CA HIS A 177 -0.88 1.96 2.29
C HIS A 177 -0.56 3.33 1.66
N GLU A 178 -1.37 3.75 0.69
CA GLU A 178 -1.36 5.08 0.08
C GLU A 178 0.03 5.54 -0.44
N VAL A 179 0.84 4.61 -0.93
CA VAL A 179 2.13 4.94 -1.53
C VAL A 179 1.86 5.67 -2.85
N LYS A 180 2.24 6.95 -2.92
CA LYS A 180 1.93 7.82 -4.06
C LYS A 180 2.46 7.23 -5.38
N PRO A 181 1.61 6.95 -6.38
CA PRO A 181 2.05 6.44 -7.67
C PRO A 181 3.14 7.30 -8.30
N PHE A 182 4.13 6.66 -8.93
CA PHE A 182 5.30 7.30 -9.58
C PHE A 182 6.19 8.16 -8.65
N SER A 183 5.98 8.13 -7.34
CA SER A 183 6.94 8.69 -6.39
C SER A 183 8.21 7.82 -6.32
N LEU A 184 9.31 8.39 -5.84
CA LEU A 184 10.55 7.64 -5.62
C LEU A 184 10.34 6.37 -4.76
N PRO A 185 9.62 6.44 -3.61
CA PRO A 185 9.28 5.24 -2.84
C PRO A 185 8.47 4.22 -3.64
N TRP A 186 7.49 4.66 -4.43
CA TRP A 186 6.68 3.78 -5.25
C TRP A 186 7.51 3.04 -6.30
N CYS A 187 8.36 3.76 -7.04
CA CYS A 187 9.26 3.17 -8.03
C CYS A 187 10.22 2.18 -7.36
N GLY A 188 10.77 2.52 -6.19
CA GLY A 188 11.64 1.63 -5.43
C GLY A 188 10.94 0.31 -5.06
N TRP A 189 9.71 0.37 -4.55
CA TRP A 189 8.95 -0.84 -4.20
C TRP A 189 8.53 -1.65 -5.43
N VAL A 190 8.17 -1.01 -6.54
CA VAL A 190 7.85 -1.69 -7.80
C VAL A 190 9.06 -2.42 -8.36
N LEU A 191 10.21 -1.75 -8.45
CA LEU A 191 11.45 -2.36 -8.93
C LEU A 191 11.92 -3.49 -8.00
N SER A 192 11.82 -3.29 -6.68
CA SER A 192 12.10 -4.35 -5.72
C SER A 192 11.17 -5.56 -5.89
N ALA A 193 9.87 -5.36 -6.12
CA ALA A 193 8.96 -6.48 -6.39
C ALA A 193 9.30 -7.20 -7.69
N PHE A 194 9.64 -6.46 -8.74
CA PHE A 194 9.97 -7.02 -10.04
C PHE A 194 11.29 -7.80 -10.06
N PHE A 195 12.34 -7.32 -9.39
CA PHE A 195 13.64 -8.00 -9.42
C PHE A 195 13.86 -8.96 -8.25
N GLU A 196 13.26 -8.69 -7.09
CA GLU A 196 13.52 -9.48 -5.89
C GLU A 196 12.38 -10.46 -5.60
N GLY A 197 11.14 -10.12 -5.96
CA GLY A 197 9.96 -10.91 -5.61
C GLY A 197 9.64 -10.89 -4.12
N ALA A 198 9.38 -12.06 -3.53
CA ALA A 198 8.95 -12.26 -2.13
C ALA A 198 9.71 -11.44 -1.05
N PRO A 199 11.05 -11.28 -1.07
CA PRO A 199 11.79 -10.47 -0.09
C PRO A 199 11.34 -9.00 -0.03
N SER A 200 10.85 -8.45 -1.15
CA SER A 200 10.32 -7.07 -1.18
C SER A 200 9.04 -6.95 -0.35
N PHE A 201 8.17 -7.96 -0.37
CA PHE A 201 6.94 -8.01 0.41
C PHE A 201 7.21 -8.07 1.90
N VAL A 202 8.14 -8.94 2.32
CA VAL A 202 8.54 -9.05 3.73
C VAL A 202 9.08 -7.71 4.25
N ARG A 203 9.88 -7.00 3.44
CA ARG A 203 10.37 -5.67 3.83
C ARG A 203 9.27 -4.64 3.89
N PHE A 204 8.34 -4.65 2.93
CA PHE A 204 7.21 -3.74 2.93
C PHE A 204 6.34 -3.94 4.18
N ASP A 205 6.00 -5.19 4.49
CA ASP A 205 5.15 -5.52 5.64
C ASP A 205 5.84 -5.14 6.96
N ARG A 206 7.18 -5.29 7.05
CA ARG A 206 7.96 -4.78 8.19
C ARG A 206 7.95 -3.26 8.30
N GLU A 207 7.96 -2.55 7.18
CA GLU A 207 7.88 -1.09 7.15
C GLU A 207 6.50 -0.60 7.61
N VAL A 208 5.43 -1.30 7.22
CA VAL A 208 4.08 -1.07 7.74
C VAL A 208 4.04 -1.23 9.26
N GLU A 209 4.62 -2.31 9.79
CA GLU A 209 4.64 -2.57 11.23
C GLU A 209 5.42 -1.48 11.98
N ARG A 210 6.55 -1.01 11.42
CA ARG A 210 7.29 0.13 11.99
C ARG A 210 6.41 1.38 12.08
N VAL A 211 5.73 1.75 11.00
CA VAL A 211 4.85 2.93 10.98
C VAL A 211 3.72 2.79 11.99
N LYS A 212 3.17 1.58 12.13
CA LYS A 212 2.15 1.28 13.14
C LYS A 212 2.68 1.48 14.57
N MET A 213 3.84 0.91 14.88
CA MET A 213 4.49 1.08 16.18
C MET A 213 4.80 2.56 16.49
N GLU A 214 5.27 3.34 15.51
CA GLU A 214 5.50 4.78 15.68
C GLU A 214 4.21 5.55 15.94
N ALA A 215 3.12 5.17 15.28
CA ALA A 215 1.81 5.78 15.49
C ALA A 215 1.20 5.41 16.85
N GLU A 216 1.52 4.24 17.41
CA GLU A 216 1.08 3.78 18.73
C GLU A 216 1.93 4.36 19.85
N GLY A 217 3.26 4.44 19.69
CA GLY A 217 4.17 5.06 20.67
C GLY A 217 3.87 6.54 20.90
N LYS A 218 3.46 7.27 19.84
CA LYS A 218 2.98 8.67 19.96
C LYS A 218 1.64 8.82 20.67
N LYS A 219 0.88 7.74 20.92
CA LYS A 219 -0.39 7.80 21.68
C LYS A 219 -0.16 7.74 23.20
N GLY A 220 0.98 7.20 23.65
CA GLY A 220 1.31 7.01 25.06
C GLY A 220 2.15 8.13 25.69
N GLN A 221 2.46 9.18 24.91
CA GLN A 221 3.24 10.36 25.32
C GLN A 221 2.36 11.61 25.23
#